data_AF-A0A292SMB7-F1
#
_entry.id   AF-A0A292SMB7-F1
#
_cell.length_a   1.000
_cell.length_b   1.000
_cell.length_c   1.000
_cell.angle_alpha   90.00
_cell.angle_beta   90.00
_cell.angle_gamma   90.00
#
_symmetry.space_group_name_H-M   'P 1'
#
loop_
_entity.id
_entity.type
_entity.pdbx_description
1 polymer ?
#
loop_
_entity_poly.entity_id
_entity_poly.type
_entity_poly.pdbx_seq_one_letter_code
_entity_poly.pdbx_strand_id
1 'polypeptide(L)'
;MFNLKNLKIVKKLSSIKPRLKWLMFSQMQDYKVNSKYIDMICSDSDVKTANDRLEDMVRASLIREFSPEIQNMKSYEFLVDAVVHNLKKKQLASLEAEIDE
;
A
#
# COMPACT_ATOMS: atom_id res chain seq x y z
N MET A 1 37.99 33.39 -2.83
CA MET A 1 37.13 34.57 -2.57
C MET A 1 35.67 34.13 -2.74
N PHE A 2 34.92 33.95 -1.64
CA PHE A 2 33.56 33.39 -1.69
C PHE A 2 32.60 34.36 -2.38
N ASN A 3 31.88 33.88 -3.39
CA ASN A 3 30.99 34.71 -4.22
C ASN A 3 29.70 35.04 -3.44
N LEU A 4 29.68 36.18 -2.75
CA LEU A 4 28.59 36.64 -1.87
C LEU A 4 27.29 37.03 -2.62
N LYS A 5 27.25 36.92 -3.95
CA LYS A 5 26.11 37.34 -4.78
C LYS A 5 24.85 36.51 -4.56
N ASN A 6 24.99 35.25 -4.15
CA ASN A 6 23.85 34.35 -3.89
C ASN A 6 23.25 34.48 -2.48
N LEU A 7 23.89 35.19 -1.56
CA LEU A 7 23.39 35.35 -0.17
C LEU A 7 22.14 36.23 -0.09
N LYS A 8 21.90 37.13 -1.06
CA LYS A 8 20.73 38.00 -1.05
C LYS A 8 19.42 37.21 -1.23
N ILE A 9 19.46 36.14 -2.00
CA ILE A 9 18.30 35.26 -2.23
C ILE A 9 18.02 34.42 -0.98
N VAL A 10 19.08 33.87 -0.36
CA VAL A 10 18.97 33.10 0.89
C VAL A 10 18.46 33.96 2.04
N LYS A 11 18.88 35.22 2.14
CA LYS A 11 18.36 36.18 3.14
C LYS A 11 16.88 36.53 2.96
N LYS A 12 16.38 36.58 1.71
CA LYS A 12 14.94 36.78 1.45
C LYS A 12 14.11 35.53 1.77
N LEU A 13 14.69 34.33 1.65
CA LEU A 13 14.04 33.08 2.03
C LEU A 13 14.06 32.86 3.56
N SER A 14 15.04 33.41 4.27
CA SER A 14 15.09 33.38 5.74
C SER A 14 14.11 34.34 6.41
N SER A 15 13.66 35.40 5.72
CA SER A 15 12.66 36.35 6.26
C SER A 15 11.22 35.85 6.20
N ILE A 16 10.97 34.70 5.56
CA ILE A 16 9.64 34.10 5.48
C ILE A 16 9.32 33.41 6.82
N LYS A 17 8.20 33.79 7.44
CA LYS A 17 7.73 33.25 8.72
C LYS A 17 7.65 31.71 8.66
N PRO A 18 8.10 30.98 9.70
CA PRO A 18 8.11 29.50 9.70
C PRO A 18 6.77 28.84 9.36
N ARG A 19 5.65 29.44 9.80
CA ARG A 19 4.30 28.96 9.46
C ARG A 19 4.00 28.99 7.96
N LEU A 20 4.49 30.00 7.24
CA LEU A 20 4.30 30.10 5.80
C LEU A 20 5.19 29.10 5.04
N LYS A 21 6.39 28.80 5.58
CA LYS A 21 7.23 27.71 5.06
C LYS A 21 6.56 26.35 5.23
N TRP A 22 5.95 26.10 6.39
CA TRP A 22 5.17 24.88 6.64
C TRP A 22 3.95 24.79 5.74
N LEU A 23 3.22 25.88 5.53
CA LEU A 23 2.05 25.92 4.64
C LEU A 23 2.42 25.72 3.16
N MET A 24 3.53 26.31 2.71
CA MET A 24 4.04 26.05 1.35
C MET A 24 4.62 24.64 1.22
N PHE A 25 5.24 24.09 2.26
CA PHE A 25 5.74 22.73 2.26
C PHE A 25 4.60 21.70 2.23
N SER A 26 3.53 21.88 2.99
CA SER A 26 2.35 21.01 2.92
C SER A 26 1.68 21.08 1.54
N GLN A 27 1.53 22.28 0.98
CA GLN A 27 1.00 22.45 -0.38
C GLN A 27 1.91 21.83 -1.46
N MET A 28 3.24 21.89 -1.29
CA MET A 28 4.18 21.24 -2.21
C MET A 28 4.25 19.72 -2.01
N GLN A 29 4.03 19.21 -0.80
CA GLN A 29 3.86 17.77 -0.57
C GLN A 29 2.62 17.27 -1.30
N ASP A 30 1.47 17.93 -1.14
CA ASP A 30 0.23 17.52 -1.81
C ASP A 30 0.36 17.56 -3.35
N TYR A 31 1.09 18.55 -3.90
CA TYR A 31 1.31 18.67 -5.35
C TYR A 31 2.33 17.67 -5.92
N LYS A 32 3.31 17.20 -5.13
CA LYS A 32 4.26 16.15 -5.54
C LYS A 32 3.75 14.74 -5.26
N VAL A 33 2.93 14.56 -4.24
CA VAL A 33 2.36 13.25 -3.83
C VAL A 33 1.15 12.89 -4.69
N ASN A 34 0.37 13.87 -5.15
CA ASN A 34 -0.72 13.67 -6.11
C ASN A 34 -0.26 13.90 -7.57
N SER A 35 0.88 13.34 -7.96
CA SER A 35 1.32 13.43 -9.35
C SER A 35 0.62 12.37 -10.18
N LYS A 36 0.06 12.77 -11.33
CA LYS A 36 -0.48 11.86 -12.37
C LYS A 36 0.47 10.71 -12.75
N TYR A 37 1.76 10.84 -12.45
CA TYR A 37 2.77 9.80 -12.67
C TYR A 37 2.74 8.71 -11.60
N ILE A 38 2.57 9.06 -10.32
CA ILE A 38 2.29 8.07 -9.27
C ILE A 38 0.96 7.39 -9.56
N ASP A 39 -0.04 8.16 -9.98
CA ASP A 39 -1.33 7.60 -10.36
C ASP A 39 -1.21 6.71 -11.61
N MET A 40 -0.35 7.02 -12.58
CA MET A 40 -0.08 6.17 -13.76
C MET A 40 0.73 4.90 -13.45
N ILE A 41 1.63 4.96 -12.46
CA ILE A 41 2.38 3.78 -11.99
C ILE A 41 1.50 2.90 -11.09
N CYS A 42 0.65 3.52 -10.28
CA CYS A 42 -0.27 2.85 -9.38
C CYS A 42 -1.65 2.59 -10.00
N SER A 43 -1.92 3.03 -11.24
CA SER A 43 -3.17 2.77 -12.00
C SER A 43 -3.25 1.34 -12.52
N ASP A 44 -2.62 0.42 -11.82
CA ASP A 44 -2.85 -1.01 -11.88
C ASP A 44 -4.24 -1.33 -11.28
N SER A 45 -5.26 -0.63 -11.76
CA SER A 45 -6.67 -0.78 -11.41
C SER A 45 -7.22 -2.19 -11.70
N ASP A 46 -6.46 -3.01 -12.44
CA ASP A 46 -6.77 -4.42 -12.72
C ASP A 46 -5.81 -5.41 -12.05
N VAL A 47 -4.81 -4.95 -11.29
CA VAL A 47 -3.93 -5.87 -10.56
C VAL A 47 -4.62 -6.30 -9.29
N LYS A 48 -5.35 -7.41 -9.40
CA LYS A 48 -5.79 -8.20 -8.24
C LYS A 48 -4.62 -8.28 -7.26
N THR A 49 -4.82 -7.74 -6.06
CA THR A 49 -3.82 -7.75 -5.00
C THR A 49 -3.42 -9.20 -4.76
N ALA A 50 -2.20 -9.44 -4.26
CA ALA A 50 -1.79 -10.79 -3.87
C ALA A 50 -2.83 -11.47 -2.94
N ASN A 51 -3.53 -10.68 -2.12
CA ASN A 51 -4.67 -11.12 -1.33
C ASN A 51 -5.85 -11.63 -2.17
N ASP A 52 -6.32 -10.82 -3.11
CA ASP A 52 -7.48 -11.16 -3.96
C ASP A 52 -7.20 -12.43 -4.78
N ARG A 53 -5.96 -12.58 -5.27
CA ARG A 53 -5.51 -13.79 -5.96
C ARG A 53 -5.52 -15.01 -5.06
N LEU A 54 -5.07 -14.87 -3.81
CA LEU A 54 -5.04 -15.96 -2.84
C LEU A 54 -6.46 -16.37 -2.45
N GLU A 55 -7.37 -15.42 -2.31
CA GLU A 55 -8.78 -15.69 -2.06
C GLU A 55 -9.44 -16.45 -3.23
N ASP A 56 -9.19 -16.02 -4.47
CA ASP A 56 -9.67 -16.71 -5.67
C ASP A 56 -9.18 -18.17 -5.73
N MET A 57 -7.91 -18.41 -5.38
CA MET A 57 -7.35 -19.76 -5.32
C MET A 57 -8.01 -20.61 -4.23
N VAL A 58 -8.25 -20.03 -3.05
CA VAL A 58 -8.96 -20.72 -1.95
C VAL A 58 -10.38 -21.07 -2.39
N ARG A 59 -11.11 -20.12 -2.99
CA ARG A 59 -12.44 -20.34 -3.54
C ARG A 59 -12.45 -21.47 -4.56
N ALA A 60 -11.52 -21.46 -5.52
CA ALA A 60 -11.38 -22.50 -6.53
C ALA A 60 -11.08 -23.89 -5.91
N SER A 61 -10.20 -23.96 -4.90
CA SER A 61 -9.88 -25.22 -4.24
C SER A 61 -11.07 -25.78 -3.45
N LEU A 62 -11.82 -24.92 -2.77
CA LEU A 62 -13.00 -25.32 -2.01
C LEU A 62 -14.11 -25.86 -2.93
N ILE A 63 -14.32 -25.21 -4.08
CA ILE A 63 -15.26 -25.69 -5.11
C ILE A 63 -14.83 -27.06 -5.65
N ARG A 64 -13.53 -27.24 -5.89
CA ARG A 64 -12.94 -28.50 -6.37
C ARG A 64 -13.13 -29.64 -5.37
N GLU A 65 -13.04 -29.38 -4.07
CA GLU A 65 -13.07 -30.41 -3.03
C GLU A 65 -14.49 -30.74 -2.54
N PHE A 66 -15.36 -29.74 -2.40
CA PHE A 66 -16.67 -29.90 -1.77
C PHE A 66 -17.86 -29.75 -2.73
N SER A 67 -17.62 -29.52 -4.03
CA SER A 67 -18.60 -29.28 -5.10
C SER A 67 -19.03 -27.81 -5.26
N PRO A 68 -19.58 -27.40 -6.42
CA PRO A 68 -19.98 -26.00 -6.68
C PRO A 68 -21.12 -25.50 -5.81
N GLU A 69 -21.96 -26.41 -5.29
CA GLU A 69 -23.13 -26.09 -4.48
C GLU A 69 -22.78 -25.41 -3.15
N ILE A 70 -21.53 -25.54 -2.68
CA ILE A 70 -21.09 -24.90 -1.44
C ILE A 70 -21.20 -23.38 -1.49
N GLN A 71 -21.11 -22.76 -2.68
CA GLN A 71 -21.17 -21.31 -2.83
C GLN A 71 -22.52 -20.75 -2.36
N ASN A 72 -23.57 -21.58 -2.38
CA ASN A 72 -24.91 -21.19 -1.94
C ASN A 72 -25.07 -21.25 -0.41
N MET A 73 -24.08 -21.80 0.31
CA MET A 73 -24.14 -21.89 1.77
C MET A 73 -23.79 -20.54 2.39
N LYS A 74 -24.57 -20.11 3.40
CA LYS A 74 -24.28 -18.90 4.19
C LYS A 74 -22.89 -18.92 4.85
N SER A 75 -22.37 -20.10 5.15
CA SER A 75 -21.07 -20.29 5.79
C SER A 75 -19.89 -20.25 4.81
N TYR A 76 -20.12 -20.18 3.51
CA TYR A 76 -19.06 -20.27 2.51
C TYR A 76 -18.05 -19.14 2.62
N GLU A 77 -18.52 -17.88 2.67
CA GLU A 77 -17.66 -16.70 2.83
C GLU A 77 -16.84 -16.75 4.12
N PHE A 78 -17.46 -17.19 5.22
CA PHE A 78 -16.76 -17.37 6.49
C PHE A 78 -15.68 -18.45 6.41
N LEU A 79 -15.94 -19.54 5.69
CA LEU A 79 -14.99 -20.62 5.50
C LEU A 79 -13.82 -20.18 4.62
N VAL A 80 -14.08 -19.41 3.55
CA VAL A 80 -13.04 -18.79 2.72
C VAL A 80 -12.15 -17.89 3.58
N ASP A 81 -12.74 -16.98 4.35
CA ASP A 81 -11.99 -16.04 5.20
C ASP A 81 -11.16 -16.76 6.27
N ALA A 82 -11.74 -17.77 6.94
CA ALA A 82 -11.02 -18.58 7.94
C ALA A 82 -9.81 -19.31 7.34
N VAL A 83 -9.95 -19.86 6.13
CA VAL A 83 -8.85 -20.54 5.42
C VAL A 83 -7.77 -19.55 5.02
N VAL A 84 -8.15 -18.40 4.44
CA VAL A 84 -7.23 -17.32 4.06
C VAL A 84 -6.46 -16.81 5.29
N HIS A 85 -7.15 -16.58 6.40
CA HIS A 85 -6.54 -16.14 7.66
C HIS A 85 -5.51 -17.16 8.17
N ASN A 86 -5.85 -18.45 8.17
CA ASN A 86 -4.93 -19.50 8.62
C ASN A 86 -3.69 -19.63 7.72
N LEU A 87 -3.83 -19.45 6.41
CA LEU A 87 -2.70 -19.43 5.49
C LEU A 87 -1.76 -18.25 5.76
N LYS A 88 -2.32 -17.04 5.92
CA LYS A 88 -1.54 -15.84 6.28
C LYS A 88 -0.82 -16.01 7.61
N LYS A 89 -1.48 -16.59 8.61
CA LYS A 89 -0.88 -16.88 9.91
C LYS A 89 0.32 -17.82 9.79
N LYS A 90 0.23 -18.85 8.95
CA LYS A 90 1.36 -19.76 8.68
C LYS A 90 2.52 -19.06 7.97
N GLN A 91 2.23 -18.19 7.00
CA GLN A 91 3.25 -17.41 6.29
C GLN A 91 4.00 -16.45 7.22
N LEU A 92 3.29 -15.83 8.17
CA LEU A 92 3.93 -14.99 9.19
C LEU A 92 4.81 -15.82 10.12
N ALA A 93 4.32 -16.95 10.61
CA ALA A 93 5.10 -17.83 11.49
C ALA A 93 6.37 -18.38 10.80
N SER A 94 6.31 -18.71 9.50
CA SER A 94 7.51 -19.12 8.75
C SER A 94 8.50 -17.97 8.58
N LEU A 95 8.01 -16.75 8.34
CA LEU A 95 8.87 -15.57 8.22
C LEU A 95 9.56 -15.23 9.55
N GLU A 96 8.83 -15.34 10.67
CA GLU A 96 9.39 -15.18 12.01
C GLU A 96 10.50 -16.21 12.27
N ALA A 97 10.28 -17.48 11.92
CA ALA A 97 11.28 -18.53 12.07
C ALA A 97 12.54 -18.31 11.21
N GLU A 98 12.41 -17.76 10.00
CA GLU A 98 13.55 -17.41 9.13
C GLU A 98 14.36 -16.22 9.64
N ILE A 99 13.75 -15.31 10.42
CA ILE A 99 14.43 -14.15 11.00
C ILE A 99 15.22 -14.51 12.26
N ASP A 100 14.76 -15.53 12.99
CA ASP A 100 15.38 -16.02 14.22
C ASP A 100 16.55 -17.01 13.97
N GLU A 101 16.76 -17.49 12.74
CA GLU A 101 17.93 -18.27 12.28
C GLU A 101 19.13 -17.38 11.86
#